data_AF-A0A383D0T4-F1
#
_entry.id   AF-A0A383D0T4-F1
#
_cell.length_a   1.000
_cell.length_b   1.000
_cell.length_c   1.000
_cell.angle_alpha   90.00
_cell.angle_beta   90.00
_cell.angle_gamma   90.00
#
_symmetry.space_group_name_H-M   'P 1'
#
loop_
_entity.id
_entity.type
_entity.pdbx_description
1 polymer ?
#
loop_
_entity_poly.entity_id
_entity_poly.type
_entity_poly.pdbx_seq_one_letter_code
_entity_poly.pdbx_strand_id
1 'polypeptide(L)'
;MRRLFKFSLPVLLLGGSLVVFLWLKASRVPDQPIEAIEKTWTVTTVSAQRQSLTPTVRLYGRIESPHESHRRTAISADVQQVPVLAGTTVVPGVLLVQLDDRSLQLLLRQREGDLLEIKAQIESEKRRYA
;
A
#
# COMPACT_ATOMS: atom_id res chain seq x y z
N MET A 1 -34.77 -75.83 88.63
CA MET A 1 -34.49 -74.73 87.67
C MET A 1 -33.10 -74.86 87.01
N ARG A 2 -32.82 -75.92 86.22
CA ARG A 2 -31.52 -76.11 85.50
C ARG A 2 -31.65 -76.32 83.98
N ARG A 3 -32.89 -76.29 83.43
CA ARG A 3 -33.14 -76.48 81.98
C ARG A 3 -33.30 -75.17 81.20
N LEU A 4 -33.78 -74.09 81.81
CA LEU A 4 -33.87 -72.78 81.14
C LEU A 4 -32.49 -72.19 80.81
N PHE A 5 -31.50 -72.35 81.70
CA PHE A 5 -30.14 -71.82 81.50
C PHE A 5 -29.37 -72.49 80.35
N LYS A 6 -29.75 -73.71 79.95
CA LYS A 6 -29.14 -74.41 78.80
C LYS A 6 -29.70 -73.94 77.46
N PHE A 7 -30.93 -73.43 77.41
CA PHE A 7 -31.54 -72.89 76.19
C PHE A 7 -31.33 -71.39 76.02
N SER A 8 -31.17 -70.62 77.10
CA SER A 8 -30.93 -69.18 77.02
C SER A 8 -29.54 -68.84 76.44
N LEU A 9 -28.53 -69.65 76.72
CA LEU A 9 -27.15 -69.43 76.27
C LEU A 9 -27.00 -69.44 74.73
N PRO A 10 -27.51 -70.44 73.98
CA PRO A 10 -27.41 -70.43 72.52
C PRO A 10 -28.26 -69.33 71.87
N VAL A 11 -29.43 -69.00 72.44
CA VAL A 11 -30.30 -67.92 71.92
C VAL A 11 -29.63 -66.56 72.08
N LEU A 12 -28.93 -66.32 73.20
CA LEU A 12 -28.22 -65.07 73.44
C LEU A 12 -27.01 -64.91 72.52
N LEU A 13 -26.28 -65.99 72.22
CA LEU A 13 -25.20 -65.98 71.23
C LEU A 13 -25.69 -65.71 69.80
N LEU A 14 -26.81 -66.33 69.40
CA LEU A 14 -27.45 -66.09 68.10
C LEU A 14 -27.96 -64.65 67.98
N GLY A 15 -28.63 -64.14 69.01
CA GLY A 15 -29.10 -62.77 69.07
C GLY A 15 -27.94 -61.76 69.01
N GLY A 16 -26.88 -62.00 69.79
CA GLY A 16 -25.68 -61.16 69.79
C GLY A 16 -24.99 -61.12 68.43
N SER A 17 -24.83 -62.27 67.77
CA SER A 17 -24.24 -62.36 66.43
C SER A 17 -25.03 -61.58 65.38
N LEU A 18 -26.38 -61.68 65.43
CA LEU A 18 -27.25 -60.97 64.50
C LEU A 18 -27.16 -59.44 64.69
N VAL A 19 -27.11 -58.98 65.94
CA VAL A 19 -26.95 -57.56 66.27
C VAL A 19 -25.61 -57.03 65.76
N VAL A 20 -24.52 -57.76 65.97
CA VAL A 20 -23.18 -57.36 65.49
C VAL A 20 -23.14 -57.32 63.96
N PHE A 21 -23.73 -58.29 63.28
CA PHE A 21 -23.77 -58.33 61.82
C PHE A 21 -24.55 -57.15 61.21
N LEU A 22 -25.72 -56.83 61.78
CA LEU A 22 -26.51 -55.69 61.32
C LEU A 22 -25.79 -54.36 61.54
N TRP A 23 -25.08 -54.22 62.67
CA TRP A 23 -24.29 -53.04 62.96
C TRP A 23 -23.15 -52.85 61.96
N LEU A 24 -22.43 -53.92 61.61
CA LEU A 24 -21.35 -53.86 60.61
C LEU A 24 -21.87 -53.54 59.21
N LYS A 25 -23.02 -54.09 58.82
CA LYS A 25 -23.63 -53.81 57.51
C LYS A 25 -24.09 -52.35 57.40
N ALA A 26 -24.70 -51.80 58.45
CA ALA A 26 -25.12 -50.40 58.48
C ALA A 26 -23.94 -49.42 58.50
N SER A 27 -22.80 -49.85 59.06
CA SER A 27 -21.56 -49.06 59.09
C SER A 27 -20.81 -49.04 57.76
N ARG A 28 -21.30 -49.74 56.73
CA ARG A 28 -20.71 -49.72 55.40
C ARG A 28 -21.02 -48.38 54.73
N VAL A 29 -20.02 -47.52 54.68
CA VAL A 29 -20.04 -46.26 53.92
C VAL A 29 -20.20 -46.61 52.42
N PRO A 30 -21.15 -46.02 51.70
CA PRO A 30 -21.27 -46.24 50.26
C PRO A 30 -20.06 -45.64 49.55
N ASP A 31 -19.36 -46.45 48.75
CA ASP A 31 -18.27 -45.97 47.90
C ASP A 31 -18.83 -44.97 46.89
N GLN A 32 -18.32 -43.74 46.95
CA GLN A 32 -18.69 -42.70 46.00
C GLN A 32 -18.07 -43.03 44.64
N PRO A 33 -18.83 -42.97 43.52
CA PRO A 33 -18.27 -43.16 42.19
C PRO A 33 -17.19 -42.10 41.95
N ILE A 34 -15.97 -42.55 41.64
CA ILE A 34 -14.88 -41.65 41.27
C ILE A 34 -15.21 -41.11 39.89
N GLU A 35 -15.67 -39.86 39.79
CA GLU A 35 -15.82 -39.17 38.51
C GLU A 35 -14.45 -39.06 37.83
N ALA A 36 -14.33 -39.60 36.62
CA ALA A 36 -13.11 -39.52 35.84
C ALA A 36 -12.89 -38.07 35.39
N ILE A 37 -11.99 -37.36 36.08
CA ILE A 37 -11.60 -36.01 35.72
C ILE A 37 -10.81 -36.08 34.41
N GLU A 38 -11.47 -35.71 33.29
CA GLU A 38 -10.82 -35.63 31.99
C GLU A 38 -9.69 -34.60 32.04
N LYS A 39 -8.51 -35.01 31.56
CA LYS A 39 -7.30 -34.18 31.58
C LYS A 39 -7.51 -32.96 30.69
N THR A 40 -7.68 -31.79 31.31
CA THR A 40 -7.83 -30.52 30.59
C THR A 40 -6.45 -29.89 30.37
N TRP A 41 -6.04 -29.73 29.11
CA TRP A 41 -4.80 -29.02 28.78
C TRP A 41 -5.10 -27.53 28.63
N THR A 42 -4.40 -26.71 29.40
CA THR A 42 -4.53 -25.25 29.31
C THR A 42 -3.82 -24.75 28.06
N VAL A 43 -4.53 -23.94 27.26
CA VAL A 43 -3.96 -23.20 26.13
C VAL A 43 -4.05 -21.71 26.41
N THR A 44 -3.07 -20.96 25.93
CA THR A 44 -3.10 -19.49 26.01
C THR A 44 -3.81 -18.96 24.76
N THR A 45 -4.86 -18.17 24.95
CA THR A 45 -5.60 -17.53 23.86
C THR A 45 -5.53 -16.02 23.98
N VAL A 46 -5.60 -15.34 22.84
CA VAL A 46 -5.73 -13.89 22.76
C VAL A 46 -7.01 -13.59 22.00
N SER A 47 -7.87 -12.75 22.57
CA SER A 47 -9.11 -12.34 21.94
C SER A 47 -8.84 -11.31 20.84
N ALA A 48 -9.13 -11.67 19.59
CA ALA A 48 -9.02 -10.76 18.47
C ALA A 48 -10.26 -9.86 18.38
N GLN A 49 -10.06 -8.55 18.49
CA GLN A 49 -11.11 -7.57 18.26
C GLN A 49 -11.00 -7.01 16.85
N ARG A 50 -12.14 -6.82 16.18
CA ARG A 50 -12.17 -6.17 14.87
C ARG A 50 -11.87 -4.69 15.04
N GLN A 51 -10.84 -4.22 14.34
CA GLN A 51 -10.50 -2.81 14.25
C GLN A 51 -10.34 -2.44 12.78
N SER A 52 -10.88 -1.28 12.40
CA SER A 52 -10.60 -0.69 11.09
C SER A 52 -9.29 0.07 11.18
N LEU A 53 -8.24 -0.47 10.56
CA LEU A 53 -6.92 0.17 10.49
C LEU A 53 -6.68 0.69 9.08
N THR A 54 -6.26 1.95 8.97
CA THR A 54 -5.89 2.56 7.70
C THR A 54 -4.37 2.71 7.65
N PRO A 55 -3.66 1.91 6.82
CA PRO A 55 -2.22 2.03 6.70
C PRO A 55 -1.86 3.35 6.04
N THR A 56 -0.90 4.08 6.63
CA THR A 56 -0.34 5.30 6.04
C THR A 56 1.08 5.03 5.58
N VAL A 57 1.39 5.33 4.32
CA VAL A 57 2.72 5.16 3.74
C VAL A 57 3.31 6.54 3.47
N ARG A 58 4.51 6.80 4.01
CA ARG A 58 5.24 8.05 3.73
C ARG A 58 6.06 7.86 2.46
N LEU A 59 5.71 8.63 1.43
CA LEU A 59 6.45 8.66 0.17
C LEU A 59 7.35 9.88 0.14
N TYR A 60 8.57 9.70 -0.36
CA TYR A 60 9.50 10.78 -0.64
C TYR A 60 9.58 10.99 -2.15
N GLY A 61 9.50 12.24 -2.58
CA GLY A 61 9.58 12.62 -3.97
C GLY A 61 10.37 13.91 -4.13
N ARG A 62 10.66 14.24 -5.38
CA ARG A 62 11.30 15.50 -5.78
C ARG A 62 10.27 16.34 -6.52
N ILE A 63 10.29 17.65 -6.28
CA ILE A 63 9.52 18.61 -7.06
C ILE A 63 10.35 18.98 -8.29
N GLU A 64 9.77 18.80 -9.47
CA GLU A 64 10.37 19.15 -10.75
C GLU A 64 9.45 20.14 -11.49
N SER A 65 10.05 20.97 -12.35
CA SER A 65 9.25 21.86 -13.20
C SER A 65 8.53 21.03 -14.25
N PRO A 66 7.19 21.10 -14.37
CA PRO A 66 6.46 20.38 -15.40
C PRO A 66 6.79 20.89 -16.82
N HIS A 67 7.37 22.09 -16.94
CA HIS A 67 7.71 22.70 -18.21
C HIS A 67 9.08 23.37 -18.12
N GLU A 68 10.11 22.72 -18.66
CA GLU A 68 11.41 23.32 -18.94
C GLU A 68 11.56 23.53 -20.44
N SER A 69 12.03 24.71 -20.86
CA SER A 69 12.25 25.02 -22.26
C SER A 69 13.68 25.48 -22.50
N HIS A 70 14.47 24.63 -23.15
CA HIS A 70 15.77 25.01 -23.67
C HIS A 70 15.59 25.59 -25.09
N ARG A 71 15.85 26.88 -25.25
CA ARG A 71 15.82 27.55 -26.55
C ARG A 71 17.23 27.61 -27.14
N ARG A 72 17.34 27.27 -28.42
CA ARG A 72 18.56 27.41 -29.23
C ARG A 72 18.22 28.25 -30.44
N THR A 73 19.19 29.01 -30.94
CA THR A 73 19.02 29.78 -32.17
C THR A 73 18.99 28.83 -33.37
N ALA A 74 18.14 29.12 -34.35
CA ALA A 74 18.08 28.33 -35.60
C ALA A 74 19.28 28.60 -36.51
N ILE A 75 19.94 29.74 -36.31
CA ILE A 75 21.05 30.24 -37.11
C ILE A 75 22.27 30.49 -36.22
N SER A 76 23.45 30.49 -36.84
CA SER A 76 24.69 30.97 -36.23
C SER A 76 24.87 32.43 -36.59
N ALA A 77 24.63 33.32 -35.64
CA ALA A 77 24.76 34.77 -35.80
C ALA A 77 25.17 35.40 -34.46
N ASP A 78 25.78 36.57 -34.52
CA ASP A 78 26.17 37.32 -33.32
C ASP A 78 24.93 37.88 -32.60
N VAL A 79 25.01 37.97 -31.28
CA VAL A 79 23.94 38.54 -30.46
C VAL A 79 24.02 40.06 -30.51
N GLN A 80 22.96 40.70 -30.99
CA GLN A 80 22.85 42.16 -31.04
C GLN A 80 22.34 42.72 -29.72
N GLN A 81 21.28 42.13 -29.15
CA GLN A 81 20.67 42.60 -27.90
C GLN A 81 19.99 41.47 -27.14
N VAL A 82 20.03 41.55 -25.80
CA VAL A 82 19.28 40.68 -24.90
C VAL A 82 18.32 41.54 -24.07
N PRO A 83 17.08 41.74 -24.52
CA PRO A 83 16.12 42.63 -23.84
C PRO A 83 15.56 42.05 -22.53
N VAL A 84 15.70 40.75 -22.29
CA VAL A 84 15.14 40.06 -21.11
C VAL A 84 16.24 39.62 -20.15
N LEU A 85 16.06 39.91 -18.86
CA LEU A 85 17.00 39.49 -17.81
C LEU A 85 16.65 38.11 -17.25
N ALA A 86 17.66 37.42 -16.74
CA ALA A 86 17.46 36.13 -16.07
C ALA A 86 16.49 36.27 -14.88
N GLY A 87 15.56 35.31 -14.76
CA GLY A 87 14.52 35.31 -13.72
C GLY A 87 13.25 36.08 -14.08
N THR A 88 13.19 36.71 -15.26
CA THR A 88 11.99 37.43 -15.72
C THR A 88 10.94 36.46 -16.25
N THR A 89 9.67 36.66 -15.87
CA THR A 89 8.55 35.92 -16.46
C THR A 89 8.23 36.44 -17.86
N VAL A 90 8.10 35.53 -18.82
CA VAL A 90 7.84 35.84 -20.24
C VAL A 90 6.65 35.04 -20.75
N VAL A 91 5.96 35.58 -21.76
CA VAL A 91 4.87 34.90 -22.46
C VAL A 91 5.30 34.44 -23.85
N PRO A 92 4.62 33.46 -24.47
CA PRO A 92 4.94 33.03 -25.84
C PRO A 92 4.92 34.20 -26.83
N GLY A 93 5.93 34.24 -27.71
CA GLY A 93 6.08 35.31 -28.71
C GLY A 93 6.88 36.53 -28.25
N VAL A 94 7.27 36.61 -26.98
CA VAL A 94 8.17 37.67 -26.50
C VAL A 94 9.58 37.47 -27.06
N LEU A 95 10.18 38.54 -27.55
CA LEU A 95 11.57 38.58 -28.00
C LEU A 95 12.50 38.38 -26.80
N LEU A 96 13.23 37.26 -26.79
CA LEU A 96 14.20 36.94 -25.73
C LEU A 96 15.61 37.45 -26.05
N VAL A 97 16.02 37.27 -27.31
CA VAL A 97 17.35 37.62 -27.83
C VAL A 97 17.17 38.09 -29.27
N GLN A 98 17.81 39.21 -29.60
CA GLN A 98 17.91 39.72 -30.96
C GLN A 98 19.29 39.38 -31.51
N LEU A 99 19.31 38.73 -32.67
CA LEU A 99 20.53 38.38 -33.40
C LEU A 99 20.77 39.39 -34.51
N ASP A 100 22.04 39.56 -34.91
CA ASP A 100 22.41 40.38 -36.06
C ASP A 100 21.89 39.76 -37.36
N ASP A 101 21.12 40.54 -38.13
CA ASP A 101 20.47 40.10 -39.36
C ASP A 101 21.14 40.60 -40.64
N ARG A 102 22.22 41.39 -40.56
CA ARG A 102 22.82 42.07 -41.73
C ARG A 102 23.20 41.10 -42.86
N SER A 103 23.84 39.98 -42.54
CA SER A 103 24.22 38.96 -43.52
C SER A 103 23.00 38.28 -44.14
N LEU A 104 21.95 38.05 -43.34
CA LEU A 104 20.70 37.46 -43.79
C LEU A 104 19.91 38.40 -44.70
N GLN A 105 19.88 39.69 -44.37
CA GLN A 105 19.23 40.71 -45.20
C GLN A 105 19.89 40.81 -46.57
N LEU A 106 21.23 40.75 -46.63
CA LEU A 106 21.95 40.72 -47.90
C LEU A 106 21.62 39.48 -48.71
N LEU A 107 21.64 38.30 -48.09
CA LEU A 107 21.30 37.05 -48.73
C LEU A 107 19.85 37.06 -49.25
N LEU A 108 18.92 37.59 -48.46
CA LEU A 108 17.51 37.69 -48.84
C LEU A 108 17.35 38.55 -50.10
N ARG A 109 17.94 39.74 -50.13
CA ARG A 109 17.89 40.62 -51.30
C ARG A 109 18.48 39.98 -52.56
N GLN A 110 19.57 39.22 -52.42
CA GLN A 110 20.15 38.49 -53.53
C GLN A 110 19.16 37.45 -54.08
N ARG A 111 18.53 36.66 -53.20
CA ARG A 111 17.56 35.62 -53.62
C ARG A 111 16.29 36.20 -54.22
N GLU A 112 15.84 37.36 -53.73
CA GLU A 112 14.74 38.10 -54.34
C GLU A 112 15.09 38.57 -55.75
N GLY A 113 16.32 39.04 -55.96
CA GLY A 113 16.87 39.38 -57.28
C GLY A 113 16.88 38.18 -58.23
N ASP A 114 17.47 37.06 -57.81
CA ASP A 114 17.50 35.80 -58.58
C ASP A 114 16.07 35.38 -58.98
N LEU A 115 15.12 35.49 -58.05
CA LEU A 115 13.72 35.12 -58.28
C LEU A 115 13.02 36.04 -59.28
N LEU A 116 13.31 37.35 -59.25
CA LEU A 116 12.79 38.30 -60.23
C LEU A 116 13.35 38.05 -61.62
N GLU A 117 14.64 37.77 -61.73
CA GLU A 117 15.29 37.43 -62.99
C GLU A 117 14.68 36.17 -63.62
N ILE A 118 14.54 35.10 -62.84
CA ILE A 118 13.92 33.85 -63.29
C ILE A 118 12.48 34.08 -63.74
N LYS A 119 11.69 34.86 -62.98
CA LYS A 119 10.31 35.18 -63.36
C LYS A 119 10.25 35.95 -64.68
N ALA A 120 11.13 36.93 -64.88
CA ALA A 120 11.21 37.69 -66.12
C ALA A 120 11.58 36.78 -67.31
N GLN A 121 12.49 35.83 -67.11
CA GLN A 121 12.87 34.86 -68.13
C GLN A 121 11.70 33.93 -68.49
N ILE A 122 10.96 33.41 -67.50
CA ILE A 122 9.76 32.60 -67.74
C ILE A 122 8.71 33.39 -68.53
N GLU A 123 8.46 34.65 -68.17
CA GLU A 123 7.51 35.50 -68.90
C GLU A 123 7.99 35.82 -70.33
N SER A 124 9.29 35.98 -70.53
CA SER A 124 9.88 36.15 -71.86
C SER A 124 9.65 34.90 -72.71
N GLU A 125 9.93 33.70 -72.18
CA GLU A 125 9.77 32.46 -72.95
C GLU A 125 8.30 32.16 -73.25
N LYS A 126 7.40 32.43 -72.29
CA LYS A 126 5.95 32.35 -72.52
C LYS A 126 5.50 33.27 -73.63
N ARG A 127 6.02 34.50 -73.70
CA ARG A 127 5.70 35.44 -74.79
C ARG A 127 6.32 35.04 -76.12
N ARG A 128 7.45 34.34 -76.12
CA ARG A 128 8.15 33.88 -77.32
C ARG A 128 7.47 32.70 -78.02
N TYR A 129 6.77 31.85 -77.26
CA TYR A 129 6.04 30.68 -77.78
C TYR A 129 4.51 30.80 -77.67
N ALA A 130 3.98 32.01 -77.41
CA ALA A 130 2.56 32.33 -77.53
C ALA A 130 2.24 32.81 -78.94
#